data_AF-A0A0G1EUF6-F1
#
_entry.id   AF-A0A0G1EUF6-F1
#
_cell.length_a   1.000
_cell.length_b   1.000
_cell.length_c   1.000
_cell.angle_alpha   90.00
_cell.angle_beta   90.00
_cell.angle_gamma   90.00
#
_symmetry.space_group_name_H-M   'P 1'
#
loop_
_entity.id
_entity.type
_entity.pdbx_description
1 polymer ?
#
loop_
_entity_poly.entity_id
_entity_poly.type
_entity_poly.pdbx_seq_one_letter_code
_entity_poly.pdbx_strand_id
1 'polypeptide(L)'
;METSTPVSLPPIKTLLSETWQTFTKSILSLFLLSILWVCVGGMTSFLLIFLPLLGLGFFSTLKPQIASELLKNLAALPSQYWIISIGVFLIFIVLITFLGMAIQIAQLKVLDDPTNKKSLWAILKESFGQVIPLYLMQLVSGLLIGGGSLLLFIPGLVFGFLFAFTAPVLIFEKTKILDGLRRSVALVSSHFGEILVRFLLVFIAYILVVIFIPNLIIKLDEQTGLILIFVRMLLNVLAGWFWLAFTITLYKQVKQATPIDKKGSLLWILLVSILGWVASGLLIFLLIRTISSPKVLESLNKLRQKNTTRELPNVTYAPTSCELKLPVPQTTDTQGAVTRKWLFEEKTVGNTSFFILDNDVFPVKFVQGIFLGYKDISQRLSGNTFSVAFPGLNIYCVDNTRNFTLDEYANLAKTNKNFIVTADDKVRWGDLIVIPIQAEGTDPVSNTKIRDLAYLGVSETGKKLYYIRIWSAGENDPPQIQTDINLIISNIRFRETDVKGIYTQNAAPALQYNYFNEYPTLETLNPQPR
;
A
#
# COMPACT_ATOMS: atom_id res chain seq x y z
N MET A 1 37.37 52.65 9.62
CA MET A 1 36.32 51.74 9.10
C MET A 1 35.06 52.57 8.99
N GLU A 2 34.77 53.11 7.81
CA GLU A 2 33.48 53.79 7.58
C GLU A 2 32.39 52.72 7.63
N THR A 3 31.52 52.80 8.63
CA THR A 3 30.31 52.00 8.73
C THR A 3 29.36 52.48 7.65
N SER A 4 29.49 51.93 6.43
CA SER A 4 28.49 52.14 5.38
C SER A 4 27.16 51.62 5.90
N THR A 5 26.24 52.54 6.20
CA THR A 5 24.88 52.19 6.61
C THR A 5 24.28 51.31 5.51
N PRO A 6 23.72 50.13 5.84
CA PRO A 6 23.14 49.25 4.85
C PRO A 6 22.07 50.01 4.08
N VAL A 7 22.19 50.05 2.75
CA VAL A 7 21.21 50.68 1.87
C VAL A 7 19.89 49.93 2.05
N SER A 8 18.87 50.63 2.55
CA SER A 8 17.52 50.08 2.74
C SER A 8 16.91 49.71 1.40
N LEU A 9 16.14 48.62 1.32
CA LEU A 9 15.50 48.23 0.07
C LEU A 9 14.39 49.21 -0.34
N PRO A 10 14.08 49.35 -1.65
CA PRO A 10 12.99 50.21 -2.13
C PRO A 10 11.64 49.85 -1.50
N PRO A 11 10.68 50.79 -1.37
CA PRO A 11 9.37 50.51 -0.79
C PRO A 11 8.65 49.32 -1.44
N ILE A 12 7.86 48.57 -0.66
CA ILE A 12 7.15 47.39 -1.14
C ILE A 12 6.21 47.67 -2.32
N LYS A 13 5.63 48.88 -2.38
CA LYS A 13 4.81 49.34 -3.50
C LYS A 13 5.60 49.32 -4.82
N THR A 14 6.86 49.77 -4.78
CA THR A 14 7.75 49.77 -5.94
C THR A 14 8.06 48.34 -6.38
N LEU A 15 8.41 47.46 -5.43
CA LEU A 15 8.62 46.05 -5.71
C LEU A 15 7.40 45.40 -6.38
N LEU A 16 6.20 45.55 -5.81
CA LEU A 16 4.99 44.95 -6.37
C LEU A 16 4.63 45.54 -7.74
N SER A 17 4.84 46.85 -7.95
CA SER A 17 4.62 47.50 -9.25
C SER A 17 5.59 46.98 -10.31
N GLU A 18 6.88 46.89 -10.01
CA GLU A 18 7.89 46.35 -10.91
C GLU A 18 7.61 44.87 -11.21
N THR A 19 7.31 44.08 -10.19
CA THR A 19 6.92 42.68 -10.34
C THR A 19 5.71 42.54 -11.25
N TRP A 20 4.66 43.34 -11.06
CA TRP A 20 3.47 43.32 -11.90
C TRP A 20 3.82 43.63 -13.36
N GLN A 21 4.62 44.67 -13.61
CA GLN A 21 5.04 45.03 -14.96
C GLN A 21 5.86 43.92 -15.63
N THR A 22 6.84 43.35 -14.92
CA THR A 22 7.65 42.21 -15.40
C THR A 22 6.75 41.01 -15.71
N PHE A 23 5.84 40.67 -14.80
CA PHE A 23 4.89 39.58 -14.97
C PHE A 23 3.99 39.78 -16.19
N THR A 24 3.33 40.94 -16.32
CA THR A 24 2.40 41.21 -17.43
C THR A 24 3.09 41.22 -18.79
N LYS A 25 4.34 41.70 -18.86
CA LYS A 25 5.12 41.69 -20.11
C LYS A 25 5.52 40.27 -20.52
N SER A 26 5.78 39.40 -19.55
CA SER A 26 6.26 38.04 -19.79
C SER A 26 5.14 36.98 -19.80
N ILE A 27 3.89 37.32 -19.50
CA ILE A 27 2.81 36.35 -19.24
C ILE A 27 2.58 35.38 -20.40
N LEU A 28 2.63 35.85 -21.64
CA LEU A 28 2.43 34.99 -22.83
C LEU A 28 3.59 33.99 -22.98
N SER A 29 4.83 34.45 -22.77
CA SER A 29 6.02 33.60 -22.80
C SER A 29 6.01 32.55 -21.69
N LEU A 30 5.57 32.93 -20.48
CA LEU A 30 5.41 32.01 -19.36
C LEU A 30 4.29 31.00 -19.61
N PHE A 31 3.18 31.42 -20.21
CA PHE A 31 2.08 30.55 -20.62
C PHE A 31 2.54 29.51 -21.65
N LEU A 32 3.23 29.93 -22.71
CA LEU A 32 3.76 29.01 -23.73
C LEU A 32 4.77 28.00 -23.17
N LEU A 33 5.68 28.46 -22.31
CA LEU A 33 6.62 27.57 -21.61
C LEU A 33 5.92 26.60 -20.65
N SER A 34 4.84 27.03 -20.00
CA SER A 34 4.08 26.19 -19.09
C SER A 34 3.20 25.19 -19.83
N ILE A 35 2.63 25.54 -20.98
CA ILE A 35 1.96 24.57 -21.86
C ILE A 35 2.93 23.48 -22.26
N LEU A 36 4.16 23.82 -22.64
CA LEU A 36 5.17 22.81 -22.97
C LEU A 36 5.39 21.85 -21.80
N TRP A 37 5.48 22.38 -20.57
CA TRP A 37 5.59 21.56 -19.36
C TRP A 37 4.33 20.72 -19.10
N VAL A 38 3.14 21.28 -19.23
CA VAL A 38 1.87 20.56 -19.02
C VAL A 38 1.66 19.50 -20.09
N CYS A 39 2.05 19.72 -21.34
CA CYS A 39 1.99 18.70 -22.37
C CYS A 39 2.93 17.54 -22.04
N VAL A 40 4.19 17.80 -21.68
CA VAL A 40 5.15 16.72 -21.41
C VAL A 40 4.88 16.06 -20.05
N GLY A 41 4.66 16.85 -19.01
CA GLY A 41 4.31 16.40 -17.66
C GLY A 41 2.94 15.74 -17.58
N GLY A 42 1.96 16.24 -18.34
CA GLY A 42 0.62 15.66 -18.48
C GLY A 42 0.66 14.36 -19.26
N MET A 43 1.37 14.27 -20.38
CA MET A 43 1.59 12.99 -21.08
C MET A 43 2.30 11.98 -20.17
N THR A 44 3.26 12.42 -19.37
CA THR A 44 3.96 11.55 -18.41
C THR A 44 3.03 11.09 -17.30
N SER A 45 2.30 12.00 -16.66
CA SER A 45 1.33 11.66 -15.62
C SER A 45 0.23 10.75 -16.17
N PHE A 46 -0.19 10.99 -17.41
CA PHE A 46 -1.12 10.13 -18.12
C PHE A 46 -0.54 8.72 -18.33
N LEU A 47 0.70 8.61 -18.82
CA LEU A 47 1.36 7.31 -19.01
C LEU A 47 1.62 6.56 -17.69
N LEU A 48 1.90 7.28 -16.59
CA LEU A 48 2.30 6.67 -15.31
C LEU A 48 1.15 6.40 -14.36
N ILE A 49 0.12 7.24 -14.38
CA ILE A 49 -1.01 7.16 -13.45
C ILE A 49 -2.23 6.67 -14.22
N PHE A 50 -2.52 7.31 -15.35
CA PHE A 50 -3.74 7.02 -16.09
C PHE A 50 -3.66 5.70 -16.85
N LEU A 51 -2.51 5.33 -17.43
CA LEU A 51 -2.36 4.05 -18.14
C LEU A 51 -2.51 2.84 -17.20
N PRO A 52 -1.89 2.82 -15.99
CA PRO A 52 -2.16 1.74 -15.03
C PRO A 52 -3.58 1.77 -14.49
N LEU A 53 -4.18 2.95 -14.24
CA LEU A 53 -5.57 3.03 -13.79
C LEU A 53 -6.57 2.58 -14.86
N LEU A 54 -6.33 2.90 -16.14
CA LEU A 54 -7.09 2.37 -17.26
C LEU A 54 -6.88 0.86 -17.40
N GLY A 55 -5.65 0.37 -17.18
CA GLY A 55 -5.36 -1.05 -17.07
C GLY A 55 -6.20 -1.71 -15.97
N LEU A 56 -6.14 -1.19 -14.74
CA LEU A 56 -6.91 -1.70 -13.60
C LEU A 56 -8.42 -1.62 -13.81
N GLY A 57 -8.93 -0.53 -14.40
CA GLY A 57 -10.33 -0.37 -14.77
C GLY A 57 -10.76 -1.35 -15.86
N PHE A 58 -9.93 -1.55 -16.89
CA PHE A 58 -10.14 -2.57 -17.90
C PHE A 58 -10.11 -3.98 -17.29
N PHE A 59 -9.18 -4.26 -16.38
CA PHE A 59 -9.13 -5.53 -15.64
C PHE A 59 -10.38 -5.77 -14.80
N SER A 60 -11.01 -4.72 -14.27
CA SER A 60 -12.26 -4.83 -13.51
C SER A 60 -13.50 -5.16 -14.36
N THR A 61 -13.48 -4.88 -15.67
CA THR A 61 -14.58 -5.21 -16.59
C THR A 61 -14.38 -6.56 -17.29
N LEU A 62 -13.16 -7.12 -17.25
CA LEU A 62 -12.89 -8.47 -17.72
C LEU A 62 -13.50 -9.51 -16.76
N LYS A 63 -14.00 -10.62 -17.32
CA LYS A 63 -14.41 -11.76 -16.50
C LYS A 63 -13.21 -12.20 -15.62
N PRO A 64 -13.40 -12.53 -14.33
CA PRO A 64 -12.31 -12.87 -13.41
C PRO A 64 -11.33 -13.92 -13.95
N GLN A 65 -11.85 -14.90 -14.70
CA GLN A 65 -11.05 -15.94 -15.36
C GLN A 65 -10.02 -15.34 -16.33
N ILE A 66 -10.44 -14.41 -17.19
CA ILE A 66 -9.58 -13.74 -18.19
C ILE A 66 -8.58 -12.81 -17.50
N ALA A 67 -9.02 -12.07 -16.47
CA ALA A 67 -8.14 -11.21 -15.69
C ALA A 67 -7.04 -12.03 -14.99
N SER A 68 -7.39 -13.16 -14.39
CA SER A 68 -6.44 -14.05 -13.72
C SER A 68 -5.45 -14.70 -14.69
N GLU A 69 -5.88 -15.09 -15.90
CA GLU A 69 -4.98 -15.60 -16.94
C GLU A 69 -4.03 -14.53 -17.46
N LEU A 70 -4.52 -13.31 -17.70
CA LEU A 70 -3.67 -12.19 -18.12
C LEU A 70 -2.64 -11.82 -17.04
N LEU A 71 -3.05 -11.75 -15.78
CA LEU A 71 -2.13 -11.50 -14.66
C LEU A 71 -1.10 -12.60 -14.53
N LYS A 72 -1.50 -13.88 -14.66
CA LYS A 72 -0.55 -15.01 -14.69
C LYS A 72 0.43 -14.90 -15.85
N ASN A 73 -0.04 -14.53 -17.05
CA ASN A 73 0.82 -14.36 -18.22
C ASN A 73 1.77 -13.16 -18.10
N LEU A 74 1.31 -12.04 -17.50
CA LEU A 74 2.13 -10.87 -17.17
C LEU A 74 3.17 -11.17 -16.09
N ALA A 75 2.79 -11.90 -15.05
CA ALA A 75 3.71 -12.34 -13.99
C ALA A 75 4.68 -13.42 -14.48
N ALA A 76 4.26 -14.23 -15.44
CA ALA A 76 5.10 -15.22 -16.12
C ALA A 76 6.02 -14.61 -17.19
N LEU A 77 5.92 -13.29 -17.46
CA LEU A 77 6.91 -12.62 -18.31
C LEU A 77 8.30 -12.83 -17.70
N PRO A 78 9.29 -13.23 -18.51
CA PRO A 78 10.67 -13.35 -18.05
C PRO A 78 11.12 -12.09 -17.32
N SER A 79 11.82 -12.24 -16.20
CA SER A 79 12.25 -11.13 -15.32
C SER A 79 13.04 -10.03 -16.05
N GLN A 80 13.69 -10.37 -17.17
CA GLN A 80 14.36 -9.41 -18.06
C GLN A 80 13.45 -8.29 -18.58
N TYR A 81 12.16 -8.55 -18.84
CA TYR A 81 11.23 -7.52 -19.32
C TYR A 81 10.89 -6.51 -18.24
N TRP A 82 10.78 -6.95 -16.98
CA TRP A 82 10.59 -6.07 -15.84
C TRP A 82 11.81 -5.18 -15.62
N ILE A 83 13.02 -5.73 -15.71
CA ILE A 83 14.26 -4.97 -15.59
C ILE A 83 14.37 -3.91 -16.69
N ILE A 84 14.09 -4.28 -17.95
CA ILE A 84 14.09 -3.32 -19.08
C ILE A 84 13.04 -2.22 -18.86
N SER A 85 11.82 -2.59 -18.44
CA SER A 85 10.74 -1.63 -18.22
C SER A 85 11.08 -0.64 -17.11
N ILE A 86 11.65 -1.11 -16.00
CA ILE A 86 12.13 -0.26 -14.90
C ILE A 86 13.26 0.65 -15.40
N GLY A 87 14.20 0.13 -16.19
CA GLY A 87 15.29 0.91 -16.78
C GLY A 87 14.79 2.05 -17.68
N VAL A 88 13.89 1.74 -18.61
CA VAL A 88 13.26 2.73 -19.50
C VAL A 88 12.48 3.77 -18.70
N PHE A 89 11.73 3.33 -17.68
CA PHE A 89 10.99 4.22 -16.80
C PHE A 89 11.89 5.19 -16.04
N LEU A 90 13.02 4.71 -15.49
CA LEU A 90 14.00 5.56 -14.81
C LEU A 90 14.64 6.59 -15.76
N ILE A 91 15.01 6.17 -16.98
CA ILE A 91 15.54 7.09 -18.01
C ILE A 91 14.50 8.16 -18.35
N PHE A 92 13.23 7.76 -18.51
CA PHE A 92 12.14 8.68 -18.79
C PHE A 92 11.93 9.70 -17.67
N ILE A 93 11.95 9.29 -16.40
CA ILE A 93 11.91 10.19 -15.23
C ILE A 93 13.07 11.20 -15.26
N VAL A 94 14.28 10.74 -15.59
CA VAL A 94 15.45 11.63 -15.69
C VAL A 94 15.24 12.65 -16.81
N LEU A 95 14.79 12.23 -18.00
CA LEU A 95 14.56 13.11 -19.13
C LEU A 95 13.48 14.17 -18.86
N ILE A 96 12.35 13.79 -18.25
CA ILE A 96 11.30 14.77 -17.92
C ILE A 96 11.76 15.75 -16.85
N THR A 97 12.50 15.28 -15.84
CA THR A 97 13.06 16.14 -14.79
C THR A 97 14.03 17.15 -15.40
N PHE A 98 14.88 16.69 -16.32
CA PHE A 98 15.82 17.54 -17.05
C PHE A 98 15.11 18.61 -17.88
N LEU A 99 14.05 18.24 -18.60
CA LEU A 99 13.23 19.19 -19.35
C LEU A 99 12.51 20.19 -18.43
N GLY A 100 11.94 19.74 -17.32
CA GLY A 100 11.27 20.61 -16.36
C GLY A 100 12.20 21.68 -15.79
N MET A 101 13.43 21.31 -15.45
CA MET A 101 14.45 22.26 -15.03
C MET A 101 14.86 23.22 -16.16
N ALA A 102 14.98 22.74 -17.40
CA ALA A 102 15.28 23.62 -18.54
C ALA A 102 14.18 24.68 -18.73
N ILE A 103 12.90 24.28 -18.59
CA ILE A 103 11.75 25.18 -18.66
C ILE A 103 11.79 26.19 -17.49
N GLN A 104 12.10 25.75 -16.27
CA GLN A 104 12.24 26.64 -15.11
C GLN A 104 13.33 27.70 -15.33
N ILE A 105 14.49 27.30 -15.86
CA ILE A 105 15.58 28.23 -16.20
C ILE A 105 15.13 29.20 -17.29
N ALA A 106 14.42 28.71 -18.32
CA ALA A 106 13.90 29.55 -19.39
C ALA A 106 12.91 30.60 -18.87
N GLN A 107 12.02 30.22 -17.93
CA GLN A 107 11.11 31.15 -17.26
C GLN A 107 11.86 32.24 -16.50
N LEU A 108 12.92 31.86 -15.78
CA LEU A 108 13.77 32.84 -15.07
C LEU A 108 14.43 33.82 -16.05
N LYS A 109 14.97 33.34 -17.18
CA LYS A 109 15.58 34.19 -18.22
C LYS A 109 14.58 35.13 -18.89
N VAL A 110 13.37 34.65 -19.18
CA VAL A 110 12.28 35.46 -19.76
C VAL A 110 11.84 36.58 -18.80
N LEU A 111 11.90 36.35 -17.49
CA LEU A 111 11.56 37.36 -16.49
C LEU A 111 12.73 38.30 -16.17
N ASP A 112 13.96 37.89 -16.44
CA ASP A 112 15.13 38.76 -16.32
C ASP A 112 15.13 39.88 -17.37
N ASP A 113 14.81 39.54 -18.62
CA ASP A 113 14.68 40.48 -19.73
C ASP A 113 13.35 40.24 -20.49
N PRO A 114 12.24 40.83 -20.03
CA PRO A 114 10.93 40.71 -20.68
C PRO A 114 10.89 41.26 -22.11
N THR A 115 11.86 42.09 -22.49
CA THR A 115 11.93 42.73 -23.81
C THR A 115 12.78 41.95 -24.81
N ASN A 116 13.36 40.83 -24.38
CA ASN A 116 14.24 40.03 -25.21
C ASN A 116 13.51 39.52 -26.46
N LYS A 117 14.05 39.84 -27.64
CA LYS A 117 13.50 39.40 -28.94
C LYS A 117 13.92 37.97 -29.33
N LYS A 118 14.73 37.28 -28.52
CA LYS A 118 15.09 35.88 -28.77
C LYS A 118 13.83 35.01 -28.78
N SER A 119 13.78 34.04 -29.69
CA SER A 119 12.69 33.06 -29.71
C SER A 119 12.70 32.20 -28.43
N LEU A 120 11.53 31.78 -27.96
CA LEU A 120 11.40 30.92 -26.77
C LEU A 120 12.21 29.63 -26.90
N TRP A 121 12.29 29.08 -28.12
CA TRP A 121 13.10 27.90 -28.42
C TRP A 121 14.60 28.17 -28.23
N ALA A 122 15.10 29.34 -28.64
CA ALA A 122 16.49 29.71 -28.41
C ALA A 122 16.80 29.86 -26.91
N ILE A 123 15.88 30.47 -26.14
CA ILE A 123 16.01 30.59 -24.67
C ILE A 123 16.01 29.21 -24.02
N LEU A 124 15.10 28.32 -24.43
CA LEU A 124 15.02 26.95 -23.91
C LEU A 124 16.28 26.15 -24.24
N LYS A 125 16.79 26.23 -25.48
CA LYS A 125 18.04 25.58 -25.90
C LYS A 125 19.23 26.06 -25.05
N GLU A 126 19.33 27.36 -24.80
CA GLU A 126 20.36 27.95 -23.95
C GLU A 126 20.22 27.50 -22.48
N SER A 127 19.00 27.17 -22.05
CA SER A 127 18.69 26.77 -20.67
C SER A 127 19.16 25.35 -20.35
N PHE A 128 19.20 24.44 -21.33
CA PHE A 128 19.70 23.08 -21.12
C PHE A 128 21.16 23.02 -20.62
N GLY A 129 22.01 23.96 -21.05
CA GLY A 129 23.40 24.04 -20.58
C GLY A 129 23.54 24.40 -19.11
N GLN A 130 22.49 24.93 -18.48
CA GLN A 130 22.46 25.32 -17.07
C GLN A 130 21.71 24.32 -16.17
N VAL A 131 21.09 23.28 -16.74
CA VAL A 131 20.33 22.29 -15.97
C VAL A 131 21.23 21.51 -15.01
N ILE A 132 22.37 20.99 -15.47
CA ILE A 132 23.27 20.20 -14.62
C ILE A 132 23.80 21.04 -13.44
N PRO A 133 24.34 22.26 -13.65
CA PRO A 133 24.72 23.13 -12.54
C PRO A 133 23.58 23.41 -11.55
N LEU A 134 22.38 23.70 -12.05
CA LEU A 134 21.23 23.99 -11.21
C LEU A 134 20.79 22.76 -10.41
N TYR A 135 20.74 21.58 -11.04
CA TYR A 135 20.42 20.30 -10.40
C TYR A 135 21.40 19.99 -9.27
N LEU A 136 22.70 20.06 -9.53
CA LEU A 136 23.73 19.80 -8.51
C LEU A 136 23.64 20.80 -7.36
N MET A 137 23.36 22.07 -7.66
CA MET A 137 23.18 23.08 -6.62
C MET A 137 21.91 22.84 -5.79
N GLN A 138 20.81 22.46 -6.43
CA GLN A 138 19.58 22.07 -5.74
C GLN A 138 19.81 20.83 -4.86
N LEU A 139 20.56 19.82 -5.34
CA LEU A 139 20.93 18.64 -4.58
C LEU A 139 21.74 19.00 -3.33
N VAL A 140 22.78 19.83 -3.47
CA VAL A 140 23.60 20.30 -2.33
C VAL A 140 22.73 21.11 -1.36
N SER A 141 21.91 22.03 -1.86
CA SER A 141 21.01 22.83 -1.01
C SER A 141 19.99 21.96 -0.29
N GLY A 142 19.45 20.93 -0.96
CA GLY A 142 18.47 19.99 -0.40
C GLY A 142 19.07 19.11 0.68
N LEU A 143 20.33 18.64 0.51
CA LEU A 143 21.05 17.92 1.56
C LEU A 143 21.28 18.78 2.80
N LEU A 144 21.62 20.07 2.60
CA LEU A 144 21.81 21.03 3.69
C LEU A 144 20.49 21.34 4.42
N ILE A 145 19.43 21.65 3.68
CA ILE A 145 18.08 21.90 4.20
C ILE A 145 17.55 20.67 4.92
N GLY A 146 17.69 19.48 4.31
CA GLY A 146 17.24 18.21 4.86
C GLY A 146 17.99 17.82 6.12
N GLY A 147 19.31 17.99 6.16
CA GLY A 147 20.07 17.79 7.39
C GLY A 147 19.64 18.77 8.48
N GLY A 148 19.43 20.04 8.14
CA GLY A 148 18.89 21.03 9.06
C GLY A 148 17.53 20.63 9.63
N SER A 149 16.59 20.22 8.78
CA SER A 149 15.22 19.84 9.18
C SER A 149 15.16 18.55 10.00
N LEU A 150 16.06 17.59 9.75
CA LEU A 150 16.19 16.36 10.51
C LEU A 150 16.68 16.61 11.94
N LEU A 151 17.53 17.63 12.15
CA LEU A 151 17.90 18.03 13.51
C LEU A 151 16.71 18.69 14.21
N LEU A 152 16.16 19.73 13.59
CA LEU A 152 15.00 20.49 14.04
C LEU A 152 14.32 21.12 12.81
N PHE A 153 13.00 21.20 12.81
CA PHE A 153 12.25 21.77 11.68
C PHE A 153 12.65 23.23 11.35
N ILE A 154 12.89 24.05 12.38
CA ILE A 154 13.18 25.49 12.23
C ILE A 154 14.50 25.76 11.48
N PRO A 155 15.66 25.16 11.83
CA PRO A 155 16.90 25.29 11.04
C PRO A 155 16.73 24.98 9.55
N GLY A 156 16.02 23.90 9.20
CA GLY A 156 15.73 23.58 7.80
C GLY A 156 14.98 24.70 7.07
N LEU A 157 13.98 25.30 7.74
CA LEU A 157 13.23 26.44 7.20
C LEU A 157 14.13 27.66 7.00
N VAL A 158 14.98 27.98 7.98
CA VAL A 158 15.95 29.09 7.87
C VAL A 158 16.92 28.86 6.70
N PHE A 159 17.41 27.63 6.50
CA PHE A 159 18.30 27.32 5.38
C PHE A 159 17.60 27.46 4.04
N GLY A 160 16.36 26.96 3.93
CA GLY A 160 15.55 27.12 2.74
C GLY A 160 15.36 28.59 2.37
N PHE A 161 15.11 29.42 3.38
CA PHE A 161 14.98 30.86 3.20
C PHE A 161 16.30 31.54 2.79
N LEU A 162 17.41 31.20 3.44
CA LEU A 162 18.74 31.70 3.07
C LEU A 162 19.17 31.27 1.65
N PHE A 163 18.58 30.19 1.12
CA PHE A 163 18.80 29.71 -0.23
C PHE A 163 17.76 30.16 -1.26
N ALA A 164 16.84 31.08 -0.89
CA ALA A 164 15.77 31.55 -1.77
C ALA A 164 16.29 32.17 -3.09
N PHE A 165 17.47 32.80 -3.10
CA PHE A 165 18.06 33.42 -4.29
C PHE A 165 19.12 32.57 -4.99
N THR A 166 19.25 31.29 -4.65
CA THR A 166 20.37 30.51 -5.18
C THR A 166 20.23 30.26 -6.69
N ALA A 167 19.02 29.96 -7.16
CA ALA A 167 18.74 29.78 -8.60
C ALA A 167 19.06 31.03 -9.45
N PRO A 168 18.53 32.24 -9.14
CA PRO A 168 18.86 33.43 -9.92
C PRO A 168 20.35 33.82 -9.81
N VAL A 169 21.01 33.61 -8.67
CA VAL A 169 22.46 33.82 -8.55
C VAL A 169 23.22 32.92 -9.52
N LEU A 170 22.95 31.61 -9.51
CA LEU A 170 23.65 30.67 -10.38
C LEU A 170 23.45 30.98 -11.86
N ILE A 171 22.20 31.30 -12.25
CA ILE A 171 21.84 31.50 -13.65
C ILE A 171 22.37 32.82 -14.19
N PHE A 172 22.23 33.91 -13.43
CA PHE A 172 22.57 35.26 -13.91
C PHE A 172 24.01 35.65 -13.61
N GLU A 173 24.59 35.19 -12.49
CA GLU A 173 25.99 35.48 -12.14
C GLU A 173 26.97 34.41 -12.62
N LYS A 174 26.47 33.29 -13.16
CA LYS A 174 27.29 32.16 -13.66
C LYS A 174 28.32 31.67 -12.63
N THR A 175 27.96 31.70 -11.36
CA THR A 175 28.84 31.30 -10.26
C THR A 175 29.03 29.78 -10.22
N LYS A 176 30.07 29.32 -9.53
CA LYS A 176 30.18 27.91 -9.14
C LYS A 176 29.11 27.58 -8.09
N ILE A 177 28.77 26.29 -7.95
CA ILE A 177 27.69 25.80 -7.06
C ILE A 177 27.81 26.33 -5.62
N LEU A 178 28.96 26.11 -4.97
CA LEU A 178 29.16 26.53 -3.57
C LEU A 178 29.26 28.05 -3.40
N ASP A 179 29.83 28.74 -4.39
CA ASP A 179 29.93 30.20 -4.36
C ASP A 179 28.55 30.84 -4.57
N GLY A 180 27.70 30.24 -5.39
CA GLY A 180 26.30 30.64 -5.56
C GLY A 180 25.50 30.52 -4.26
N LEU A 181 25.69 29.42 -3.51
CA LEU A 181 25.09 29.24 -2.17
C LEU A 181 25.60 30.29 -1.18
N ARG A 182 26.92 30.53 -1.10
CA ARG A 182 27.50 31.57 -0.25
C ARG A 182 26.98 32.96 -0.60
N ARG A 183 26.82 33.24 -1.89
CA ARG A 183 26.31 34.52 -2.38
C ARG A 183 24.83 34.70 -2.05
N SER A 184 24.01 33.67 -2.22
CA SER A 184 22.60 33.66 -1.80
C SER A 184 22.45 33.93 -0.30
N VAL A 185 23.23 33.24 0.54
CA VAL A 185 23.28 33.48 2.00
C VAL A 185 23.70 34.92 2.30
N ALA A 186 24.70 35.46 1.60
CA ALA A 186 25.14 36.85 1.79
C ALA A 186 24.03 37.85 1.47
N LEU A 187 23.31 37.65 0.36
CA LEU A 187 22.20 38.49 -0.08
C LEU A 187 21.06 38.45 0.93
N VAL A 188 20.60 37.25 1.31
CA VAL A 188 19.45 37.10 2.21
C VAL A 188 19.79 37.55 3.63
N SER A 189 20.97 37.21 4.16
CA SER A 189 21.35 37.60 5.53
C SER A 189 21.58 39.10 5.71
N SER A 190 21.90 39.84 4.64
CA SER A 190 22.10 41.29 4.70
C SER A 190 20.81 42.06 4.92
N HIS A 191 19.69 41.54 4.42
CA HIS A 191 18.37 42.18 4.50
C HIS A 191 17.29 41.19 4.97
N PHE A 192 17.64 40.29 5.88
CA PHE A 192 16.83 39.12 6.24
C PHE A 192 15.39 39.49 6.62
N GLY A 193 15.22 40.45 7.54
CA GLY A 193 13.90 40.86 8.02
C GLY A 193 13.04 41.49 6.92
N GLU A 194 13.62 42.35 6.09
CA GLU A 194 12.90 42.99 4.98
C GLU A 194 12.47 41.98 3.92
N ILE A 195 13.36 41.04 3.57
CA ILE A 195 13.05 39.97 2.62
C ILE A 195 11.96 39.06 3.21
N LEU A 196 12.03 38.74 4.51
CA LEU A 196 11.07 37.86 5.18
C LEU A 196 9.67 38.46 5.18
N VAL A 197 9.54 39.73 5.57
CA VAL A 197 8.25 40.44 5.58
C VAL A 197 7.67 40.52 4.16
N ARG A 198 8.50 40.78 3.14
CA ARG A 198 8.06 40.82 1.74
C ARG A 198 7.52 39.47 1.26
N PHE A 199 8.23 38.37 1.54
CA PHE A 199 7.76 37.03 1.22
C PHE A 199 6.48 36.66 1.99
N LEU A 200 6.42 37.00 3.29
CA LEU A 200 5.24 36.74 4.11
C LEU A 200 4.00 37.47 3.59
N LEU A 201 4.15 38.72 3.15
CA LEU A 201 3.04 39.50 2.60
C LEU A 201 2.49 38.85 1.31
N VAL A 202 3.37 38.48 0.38
CA VAL A 202 2.94 37.82 -0.87
C VAL A 202 2.36 36.44 -0.59
N PHE A 203 2.90 35.73 0.40
CA PHE A 203 2.37 34.43 0.83
C PHE A 203 0.98 34.54 1.45
N ILE A 204 0.73 35.54 2.30
CA ILE A 204 -0.61 35.82 2.84
C ILE A 204 -1.57 36.16 1.70
N ALA A 205 -1.15 37.01 0.75
CA ALA A 205 -1.97 37.34 -0.42
C ALA A 205 -2.29 36.10 -1.27
N TYR A 206 -1.33 35.19 -1.46
CA TYR A 206 -1.54 33.91 -2.13
C TYR A 206 -2.57 33.05 -1.41
N ILE A 207 -2.46 32.88 -0.08
CA ILE A 207 -3.44 32.12 0.70
C ILE A 207 -4.84 32.73 0.54
N LEU A 208 -4.96 34.06 0.64
CA LEU A 208 -6.25 34.73 0.52
C LEU A 208 -6.88 34.53 -0.86
N VAL A 209 -6.12 34.81 -1.93
CA VAL A 209 -6.64 34.81 -3.31
C VAL A 209 -6.84 33.40 -3.88
N VAL A 210 -5.93 32.47 -3.59
CA VAL A 210 -5.88 31.16 -4.25
C VAL A 210 -6.54 30.07 -3.43
N ILE A 211 -6.59 30.21 -2.10
CA ILE A 211 -7.12 29.18 -1.20
C ILE A 211 -8.40 29.67 -0.53
N PHE A 212 -8.35 30.76 0.21
CA PHE A 212 -9.45 31.20 1.08
C PHE A 212 -10.68 31.64 0.29
N ILE A 213 -10.53 32.58 -0.67
CA ILE A 213 -11.64 33.12 -1.46
C ILE A 213 -12.36 32.03 -2.26
N PRO A 214 -11.68 31.18 -3.07
CA PRO A 214 -12.37 30.12 -3.82
C PRO A 214 -13.12 29.14 -2.91
N ASN A 215 -12.53 28.75 -1.78
CA ASN A 215 -13.17 27.83 -0.84
C ASN A 215 -14.38 28.46 -0.14
N LEU A 216 -14.38 29.78 0.07
CA LEU A 216 -15.53 30.50 0.60
C LEU A 216 -16.69 30.49 -0.40
N ILE A 217 -16.40 30.72 -1.70
CA ILE A 217 -17.41 30.72 -2.76
C ILE A 217 -18.03 29.32 -2.94
N ILE A 218 -17.21 28.25 -2.95
CA ILE A 218 -17.71 26.86 -3.05
C ILE A 218 -18.70 26.53 -1.94
N LYS A 219 -18.48 27.03 -0.72
CA LYS A 219 -19.38 26.80 0.41
C LYS A 219 -20.71 27.56 0.30
N LEU A 220 -20.77 28.63 -0.50
CA LEU A 220 -21.97 29.44 -0.68
C LEU A 220 -22.87 28.87 -1.80
N ASP A 221 -22.29 28.20 -2.80
CA ASP A 221 -23.03 27.59 -3.90
C ASP A 221 -22.35 26.30 -4.40
N GLU A 222 -22.90 25.15 -4.02
CA GLU A 222 -22.38 23.83 -4.37
C GLU A 222 -22.43 23.56 -5.88
N GLN A 223 -23.36 24.19 -6.63
CA GLN A 223 -23.47 24.00 -8.08
C GLN A 223 -22.32 24.67 -8.86
N THR A 224 -21.61 25.63 -8.25
CA THR A 224 -20.45 26.30 -8.88
C THR A 224 -19.14 25.51 -8.79
N GLY A 225 -19.15 24.34 -8.13
CA GLY A 225 -17.94 23.58 -7.81
C GLY A 225 -17.01 23.33 -9.00
N LEU A 226 -17.53 22.92 -10.16
CA LEU A 226 -16.71 22.62 -11.35
C LEU A 226 -16.02 23.86 -11.92
N ILE A 227 -16.74 24.97 -12.08
CA ILE A 227 -16.16 26.23 -12.59
C ILE A 227 -15.08 26.73 -11.64
N LEU A 228 -15.31 26.64 -10.33
CA LEU A 228 -14.36 27.07 -9.31
C LEU A 228 -13.10 26.20 -9.27
N ILE A 229 -13.18 24.90 -9.61
CA ILE A 229 -11.99 24.05 -9.78
C ILE A 229 -11.11 24.61 -10.91
N PHE A 230 -11.69 24.93 -12.08
CA PHE A 230 -10.92 25.50 -13.20
C PHE A 230 -10.36 26.89 -12.88
N VAL A 231 -11.15 27.76 -12.24
CA VAL A 231 -10.69 29.08 -11.80
C VAL A 231 -9.54 28.95 -10.80
N ARG A 232 -9.66 28.05 -9.81
CA ARG A 232 -8.59 27.79 -8.84
C ARG A 232 -7.33 27.24 -9.50
N MET A 233 -7.46 26.36 -10.49
CA MET A 233 -6.33 25.88 -11.27
C MET A 233 -5.62 27.04 -11.99
N LEU A 234 -6.39 27.90 -12.68
CA LEU A 234 -5.84 29.07 -13.37
C LEU A 234 -5.16 30.05 -12.40
N LEU A 235 -5.80 30.34 -11.27
CA LEU A 235 -5.23 31.21 -10.22
C LEU A 235 -3.91 30.64 -9.65
N ASN A 236 -3.82 29.32 -9.46
CA ASN A 236 -2.56 28.69 -9.01
C ASN A 236 -1.43 28.88 -10.03
N VAL A 237 -1.73 28.68 -11.32
CA VAL A 237 -0.75 28.86 -12.39
C VAL A 237 -0.27 30.31 -12.46
N LEU A 238 -1.21 31.27 -12.50
CA LEU A 238 -0.91 32.70 -12.53
C LEU A 238 -0.12 33.15 -11.29
N ALA A 239 -0.52 32.68 -10.11
CA ALA A 239 0.17 33.01 -8.86
C ALA A 239 1.58 32.41 -8.81
N GLY A 240 1.80 31.21 -9.35
CA GLY A 240 3.13 30.62 -9.48
C GLY A 240 4.07 31.45 -10.35
N TRP A 241 3.58 31.95 -11.48
CA TRP A 241 4.35 32.86 -12.34
C TRP A 241 4.60 34.22 -11.69
N PHE A 242 3.60 34.78 -11.02
CA PHE A 242 3.77 36.01 -10.26
C PHE A 242 4.80 35.85 -9.14
N TRP A 243 4.78 34.73 -8.41
CA TRP A 243 5.77 34.41 -7.37
C TRP A 243 7.19 34.33 -7.92
N LEU A 244 7.36 33.75 -9.11
CA LEU A 244 8.66 33.67 -9.77
C LEU A 244 9.16 35.05 -10.21
N ALA A 245 8.27 35.88 -10.80
CA ALA A 245 8.57 37.27 -11.14
C ALA A 245 8.95 38.09 -9.89
N PHE A 246 8.18 37.94 -8.81
CA PHE A 246 8.43 38.59 -7.53
C PHE A 246 9.82 38.24 -6.98
N THR A 247 10.17 36.96 -7.01
CA THR A 247 11.46 36.47 -6.53
C THR A 247 12.62 37.06 -7.32
N ILE A 248 12.49 37.17 -8.65
CA ILE A 248 13.52 37.80 -9.50
C ILE A 248 13.63 39.30 -9.25
N THR A 249 12.52 40.04 -9.20
CA THR A 249 12.54 41.48 -8.94
C THR A 249 13.16 41.77 -7.57
N LEU A 250 12.75 41.02 -6.55
CA LEU A 250 13.31 41.17 -5.20
C LEU A 250 14.80 40.84 -5.18
N TYR A 251 15.21 39.76 -5.85
CA TYR A 251 16.62 39.42 -6.02
C TYR A 251 17.43 40.57 -6.63
N LYS A 252 16.92 41.21 -7.70
CA LYS A 252 17.59 42.35 -8.35
C LYS A 252 17.76 43.54 -7.40
N GLN A 253 16.71 43.89 -6.65
CA GLN A 253 16.76 44.98 -5.66
C GLN A 253 17.76 44.68 -4.53
N VAL A 254 17.73 43.46 -3.98
CA VAL A 254 18.65 43.03 -2.90
C VAL A 254 20.10 43.00 -3.40
N LYS A 255 20.31 42.52 -4.62
CA LYS A 255 21.64 42.50 -5.26
C LYS A 255 22.21 43.90 -5.41
N GLN A 256 21.40 44.89 -5.80
CA GLN A 256 21.83 46.28 -5.92
C GLN A 256 22.14 46.91 -4.55
N ALA A 257 21.42 46.51 -3.51
CA ALA A 257 21.62 47.00 -2.15
C ALA A 257 22.74 46.30 -1.36
N THR A 258 23.30 45.21 -1.87
CA THR A 258 24.32 44.40 -1.18
C THR A 258 25.71 44.59 -1.81
N PRO A 259 26.77 44.84 -1.02
CA PRO A 259 28.15 44.90 -1.53
C PRO A 259 28.54 43.65 -2.33
N ILE A 260 29.31 43.86 -3.41
CA ILE A 260 29.70 42.79 -4.35
C ILE A 260 30.66 41.78 -3.70
N ASP A 261 31.51 42.25 -2.78
CA ASP A 261 32.56 41.48 -2.12
C ASP A 261 32.09 40.68 -0.90
N LYS A 262 30.88 40.94 -0.39
CA LYS A 262 30.33 40.23 0.77
C LYS A 262 30.02 38.76 0.46
N LYS A 263 30.62 37.86 1.23
CA LYS A 263 30.40 36.40 1.16
C LYS A 263 29.72 35.89 2.43
N GLY A 264 28.71 35.03 2.26
CA GLY A 264 28.02 34.38 3.36
C GLY A 264 28.80 33.17 3.88
N SER A 265 28.64 32.85 5.16
CA SER A 265 29.23 31.65 5.76
C SER A 265 28.31 30.45 5.57
N LEU A 266 28.83 29.39 4.93
CA LEU A 266 28.17 28.07 4.85
C LEU A 266 28.59 27.13 5.97
N LEU A 267 29.63 27.46 6.74
CA LEU A 267 30.25 26.54 7.68
C LEU A 267 29.27 26.11 8.78
N TRP A 268 28.53 27.07 9.35
CA TRP A 268 27.54 26.78 10.38
C TRP A 268 26.34 25.98 9.84
N ILE A 269 25.88 26.27 8.61
CA ILE A 269 24.82 25.50 7.92
C ILE A 269 25.27 24.05 7.73
N LEU A 270 26.52 23.86 7.26
CA LEU A 270 27.11 22.54 7.07
C LEU A 270 27.20 21.77 8.39
N LEU A 271 27.69 22.40 9.46
CA LEU A 271 27.80 21.75 10.78
C LEU A 271 26.43 21.30 11.31
N VAL A 272 25.43 22.17 11.26
CA VAL A 272 24.06 21.85 11.70
C VAL A 272 23.46 20.75 10.84
N SER A 273 23.68 20.80 9.53
CA SER A 273 23.21 19.77 8.60
C SER A 273 23.84 18.41 8.86
N ILE A 274 25.16 18.34 9.04
CA ILE A 274 25.88 17.09 9.34
C ILE A 274 25.37 16.52 10.67
N LEU A 275 25.22 17.36 11.69
CA LEU A 275 24.71 16.94 12.98
C LEU A 275 23.30 16.34 12.87
N GLY A 276 22.42 16.93 12.05
CA GLY A 276 21.06 16.40 11.83
C GLY A 276 21.04 15.05 11.11
N TRP A 277 21.87 14.85 10.08
CA TRP A 277 21.99 13.55 9.42
C TRP A 277 22.53 12.48 10.38
N VAL A 278 23.54 12.81 11.19
CA VAL A 278 24.11 11.89 12.20
C VAL A 278 23.08 11.53 13.27
N ALA A 279 22.37 12.53 13.81
CA ALA A 279 21.34 12.32 14.81
C ALA A 279 20.18 11.46 14.29
N SER A 280 19.71 11.73 13.07
CA SER A 280 18.66 10.93 12.41
C SER A 280 19.11 9.48 12.16
N GLY A 281 20.34 9.28 11.67
CA GLY A 281 20.92 7.95 11.49
C GLY A 281 20.99 7.15 12.80
N LEU A 282 21.39 7.81 13.90
CA LEU A 282 21.40 7.20 15.23
C LEU A 282 20.00 6.85 15.72
N LEU A 283 19.01 7.73 15.54
CA LEU A 283 17.62 7.46 15.92
C LEU A 283 17.04 6.29 15.12
N ILE A 284 17.24 6.24 13.81
CA ILE A 284 16.79 5.14 12.95
C ILE A 284 17.44 3.82 13.42
N PHE A 285 18.74 3.83 13.71
CA PHE A 285 19.44 2.66 14.23
C PHE A 285 18.86 2.19 15.57
N LEU A 286 18.62 3.11 16.51
CA LEU A 286 18.01 2.79 17.81
C LEU A 286 16.57 2.27 17.66
N LEU A 287 15.78 2.81 16.74
CA LEU A 287 14.43 2.34 16.45
C LEU A 287 14.44 0.93 15.88
N ILE A 288 15.27 0.65 14.87
CA ILE A 288 15.45 -0.69 14.31
C ILE A 288 15.88 -1.66 15.40
N ARG A 289 16.85 -1.29 16.23
CA ARG A 289 17.31 -2.12 17.35
C ARG A 289 16.21 -2.38 18.38
N THR A 290 15.38 -1.38 18.67
CA THR A 290 14.28 -1.50 19.64
C THR A 290 13.17 -2.40 19.12
N ILE A 291 12.76 -2.20 17.85
CA ILE A 291 11.73 -3.00 17.18
C ILE A 291 12.17 -4.46 17.03
N SER A 292 13.44 -4.69 16.71
CA SER A 292 14.03 -6.03 16.61
C SER A 292 14.28 -6.69 17.97
N SER A 293 13.98 -6.03 19.10
CA SER A 293 14.17 -6.64 20.41
C SER A 293 13.11 -7.72 20.68
N PRO A 294 13.47 -8.88 21.25
CA PRO A 294 12.53 -9.97 21.52
C PRO A 294 11.32 -9.54 22.36
N LYS A 295 11.53 -8.63 23.33
CA LYS A 295 10.46 -8.10 24.19
C LYS A 295 9.42 -7.28 23.42
N VAL A 296 9.87 -6.46 22.47
CA VAL A 296 8.97 -5.66 21.64
C VAL A 296 8.24 -6.55 20.65
N LEU A 297 8.93 -7.50 20.01
CA LEU A 297 8.30 -8.50 19.15
C LEU A 297 7.26 -9.33 19.90
N GLU A 298 7.54 -9.77 21.13
CA GLU A 298 6.59 -10.48 21.98
C GLU A 298 5.38 -9.59 22.32
N SER A 299 5.61 -8.31 22.66
CA SER A 299 4.53 -7.36 22.95
C SER A 299 3.66 -7.06 21.73
N LEU A 300 4.27 -6.90 20.56
CA LEU A 300 3.57 -6.73 19.28
C LEU A 300 2.77 -7.98 18.92
N ASN A 301 3.33 -9.17 19.15
CA ASN A 301 2.62 -10.44 18.97
C ASN A 301 1.44 -10.58 19.94
N LYS A 302 1.60 -10.16 21.21
CA LYS A 302 0.50 -10.12 22.19
C LYS A 302 -0.59 -9.13 21.78
N LEU A 303 -0.25 -7.95 21.26
CA LEU A 303 -1.23 -6.99 20.74
C LEU A 303 -1.95 -7.53 19.50
N ARG A 304 -1.21 -8.20 18.60
CA ARG A 304 -1.79 -8.90 17.44
C ARG A 304 -2.76 -10.00 17.90
N GLN A 305 -2.38 -10.84 18.86
CA GLN A 305 -3.22 -11.90 19.42
C GLN A 305 -4.45 -11.35 20.17
N LYS A 306 -4.29 -10.27 20.96
CA LYS A 306 -5.40 -9.64 21.68
C LYS A 306 -6.46 -9.08 20.74
N ASN A 307 -6.07 -8.58 19.58
CA ASN A 307 -7.01 -8.17 18.54
C ASN A 307 -7.68 -9.35 17.83
N THR A 308 -7.06 -10.53 17.80
CA THR A 308 -7.65 -11.78 17.29
C THR A 308 -8.62 -12.43 18.30
N THR A 309 -8.44 -12.20 19.60
CA THR A 309 -9.24 -12.79 20.68
C THR A 309 -10.38 -11.87 21.13
N ARG A 310 -11.01 -11.14 20.21
CA ARG A 310 -12.33 -10.56 20.50
C ARG A 310 -13.34 -11.69 20.36
N GLU A 311 -13.97 -12.09 21.47
CA GLU A 311 -15.18 -12.91 21.42
C GLU A 311 -16.16 -12.22 20.47
N LEU A 312 -16.37 -12.83 19.29
CA LEU A 312 -17.30 -12.26 18.34
C LEU A 312 -18.71 -12.46 18.88
N PRO A 313 -19.52 -11.39 19.03
CA PRO A 313 -20.94 -11.56 19.24
C PRO A 313 -21.50 -12.37 18.07
N ASN A 314 -22.34 -13.37 18.38
CA ASN A 314 -23.04 -14.23 17.41
C ASN A 314 -22.23 -15.38 16.79
N VAL A 315 -21.47 -16.14 17.58
CA VAL A 315 -20.91 -17.42 17.14
C VAL A 315 -21.61 -18.57 17.88
N THR A 316 -22.19 -19.50 17.12
CA THR A 316 -22.78 -20.73 17.66
C THR A 316 -21.77 -21.87 17.56
N TYR A 317 -21.63 -22.69 18.60
CA TYR A 317 -20.72 -23.84 18.56
C TYR A 317 -21.46 -25.12 18.16
N ALA A 318 -20.95 -25.81 17.15
CA ALA A 318 -21.39 -27.15 16.79
C ALA A 318 -20.53 -28.19 17.52
N PRO A 319 -21.10 -29.01 18.43
CA PRO A 319 -20.38 -30.13 19.02
C PRO A 319 -20.16 -31.21 17.97
N THR A 320 -19.02 -31.89 18.03
CA THR A 320 -18.68 -32.99 17.12
C THR A 320 -18.51 -34.30 17.90
N SER A 321 -18.60 -35.44 17.21
CA SER A 321 -18.25 -36.75 17.81
C SER A 321 -16.73 -36.95 17.95
N CYS A 322 -15.93 -36.04 17.39
CA CYS A 322 -14.48 -36.03 17.44
C CYS A 322 -13.90 -35.23 18.62
N GLU A 323 -14.60 -35.10 19.74
CA GLU A 323 -14.13 -34.35 20.93
C GLU A 323 -13.81 -32.85 20.67
N LEU A 324 -14.40 -32.24 19.64
CA LEU A 324 -14.25 -30.81 19.32
C LEU A 324 -15.58 -30.06 19.41
N LYS A 325 -15.50 -28.76 19.68
CA LYS A 325 -16.56 -27.76 19.49
C LYS A 325 -16.08 -26.79 18.41
N LEU A 326 -16.74 -26.78 17.25
CA LEU A 326 -16.38 -25.89 16.15
C LEU A 326 -17.24 -24.63 16.17
N PRO A 327 -16.64 -23.43 16.05
CA PRO A 327 -17.41 -22.22 15.86
C PRO A 327 -18.06 -22.24 14.48
N VAL A 328 -19.36 -21.95 14.42
CA VAL A 328 -20.12 -21.76 13.18
C VAL A 328 -20.51 -20.29 13.11
N PRO A 329 -19.83 -19.49 12.25
CA PRO A 329 -20.16 -18.08 12.08
C PRO A 329 -21.58 -17.91 11.53
N GLN A 330 -22.27 -16.84 11.94
CA GLN A 330 -23.62 -16.52 11.50
C GLN A 330 -23.66 -15.66 10.23
N THR A 331 -22.53 -15.52 9.53
CA THR A 331 -22.43 -14.75 8.29
C THR A 331 -23.33 -15.33 7.22
N THR A 332 -24.12 -14.46 6.61
CA THR A 332 -24.99 -14.76 5.47
C THR A 332 -24.79 -13.70 4.39
N ASP A 333 -24.75 -14.11 3.13
CA ASP A 333 -24.80 -13.18 1.99
C ASP A 333 -25.88 -13.58 0.98
N THR A 334 -26.21 -12.64 0.11
CA THR A 334 -27.05 -12.86 -1.07
C THR A 334 -26.20 -12.66 -2.32
N GLN A 335 -26.00 -13.72 -3.09
CA GLN A 335 -25.34 -13.65 -4.39
C GLN A 335 -26.39 -13.89 -5.48
N GLY A 336 -26.97 -12.81 -6.00
CA GLY A 336 -28.14 -12.87 -6.87
C GLY A 336 -29.39 -13.29 -6.08
N ALA A 337 -30.09 -14.32 -6.53
CA ALA A 337 -31.28 -14.87 -5.86
C ALA A 337 -30.95 -15.95 -4.81
N VAL A 338 -29.67 -16.28 -4.63
CA VAL A 338 -29.21 -17.37 -3.77
C VAL A 338 -28.68 -16.82 -2.46
N THR A 339 -29.14 -17.37 -1.33
CA THR A 339 -28.62 -17.04 0.00
C THR A 339 -27.55 -18.05 0.38
N ARG A 340 -26.35 -17.58 0.75
CA ARG A 340 -25.26 -18.43 1.25
C ARG A 340 -25.07 -18.24 2.75
N LYS A 341 -24.69 -19.32 3.44
CA LYS A 341 -24.37 -19.34 4.87
C LYS A 341 -23.36 -20.43 5.21
N TRP A 342 -22.84 -20.39 6.42
CA TRP A 342 -22.04 -21.49 6.97
C TRP A 342 -22.94 -22.71 7.26
N LEU A 343 -22.62 -23.85 6.63
CA LEU A 343 -23.29 -25.14 6.83
C LEU A 343 -22.33 -26.11 7.51
N PHE A 344 -22.84 -26.82 8.52
CA PHE A 344 -22.12 -27.84 9.28
C PHE A 344 -22.76 -29.21 9.05
N GLU A 345 -21.95 -30.22 8.74
CA GLU A 345 -22.38 -31.62 8.62
C GLU A 345 -21.30 -32.56 9.17
N GLU A 346 -21.75 -33.62 9.83
CA GLU A 346 -20.89 -34.68 10.35
C GLU A 346 -21.36 -36.03 9.80
N LYS A 347 -20.46 -36.80 9.16
CA LYS A 347 -20.78 -38.08 8.53
C LYS A 347 -19.60 -39.05 8.55
N THR A 348 -19.89 -40.34 8.57
CA THR A 348 -18.87 -41.38 8.40
C THR A 348 -18.42 -41.41 6.94
N VAL A 349 -17.11 -41.41 6.70
CA VAL A 349 -16.50 -41.43 5.37
C VAL A 349 -15.56 -42.63 5.21
N GLY A 350 -15.23 -42.96 3.96
CA GLY A 350 -14.30 -44.05 3.66
C GLY A 350 -12.89 -43.79 4.18
N ASN A 351 -12.15 -44.86 4.44
CA ASN A 351 -10.75 -44.83 4.90
C ASN A 351 -9.80 -44.08 3.93
N THR A 352 -10.14 -44.03 2.65
CA THR A 352 -9.42 -43.27 1.61
C THR A 352 -9.40 -41.75 1.85
N SER A 353 -10.20 -41.23 2.78
CA SER A 353 -10.20 -39.80 3.14
C SER A 353 -8.91 -39.36 3.85
N PHE A 354 -8.13 -40.30 4.39
CA PHE A 354 -6.81 -40.11 4.98
C PHE A 354 -5.68 -40.44 4.00
N PHE A 355 -5.80 -40.12 2.70
CA PHE A 355 -4.88 -40.64 1.68
C PHE A 355 -3.39 -40.26 1.84
N ILE A 356 -3.07 -39.25 2.66
CA ILE A 356 -1.68 -38.87 2.97
C ILE A 356 -1.08 -39.79 4.04
N LEU A 357 -1.88 -40.58 4.75
CA LEU A 357 -1.41 -41.66 5.62
C LEU A 357 -1.46 -42.98 4.85
N ASP A 358 -0.39 -43.76 4.96
CA ASP A 358 -0.36 -45.09 4.35
C ASP A 358 -1.38 -46.01 5.06
N ASN A 359 -2.37 -46.51 4.31
CA ASN A 359 -3.44 -47.38 4.82
C ASN A 359 -2.90 -48.67 5.44
N ASP A 360 -1.73 -49.14 4.99
CA ASP A 360 -1.09 -50.34 5.53
C ASP A 360 -0.56 -50.10 6.96
N VAL A 361 -0.23 -48.85 7.26
CA VAL A 361 0.31 -48.43 8.56
C VAL A 361 -0.82 -48.01 9.51
N PHE A 362 -1.93 -47.53 8.95
CA PHE A 362 -3.11 -47.06 9.67
C PHE A 362 -4.39 -47.79 9.19
N PRO A 363 -4.67 -49.02 9.68
CA PRO A 363 -5.89 -49.73 9.33
C PRO A 363 -7.10 -49.09 10.01
N VAL A 364 -7.64 -48.04 9.40
CA VAL A 364 -8.83 -47.35 9.88
C VAL A 364 -10.07 -48.02 9.30
N LYS A 365 -10.93 -48.56 10.16
CA LYS A 365 -12.23 -49.11 9.73
C LYS A 365 -13.29 -48.04 9.55
N PHE A 366 -13.24 -46.97 10.34
CA PHE A 366 -14.21 -45.89 10.33
C PHE A 366 -13.51 -44.55 10.48
N VAL A 367 -13.73 -43.66 9.51
CA VAL A 367 -13.31 -42.26 9.59
C VAL A 367 -14.53 -41.40 9.82
N GLN A 368 -14.49 -40.53 10.81
CA GLN A 368 -15.51 -39.52 10.97
C GLN A 368 -15.07 -38.24 10.25
N GLY A 369 -15.87 -37.78 9.30
CA GLY A 369 -15.68 -36.51 8.61
C GLY A 369 -16.59 -35.43 9.15
N ILE A 370 -16.00 -34.29 9.53
CA ILE A 370 -16.69 -33.08 9.94
C ILE A 370 -16.44 -32.02 8.88
N PHE A 371 -17.51 -31.45 8.34
CA PHE A 371 -17.47 -30.52 7.23
C PHE A 371 -18.15 -29.22 7.64
N LEU A 372 -17.41 -28.12 7.54
CA LEU A 372 -17.92 -26.77 7.73
C LEU A 372 -17.61 -25.96 6.47
N GLY A 373 -18.63 -25.53 5.73
CA GLY A 373 -18.44 -24.84 4.46
C GLY A 373 -19.42 -23.70 4.27
N TYR A 374 -18.96 -22.64 3.61
CA TYR A 374 -19.81 -21.52 3.23
C TYR A 374 -20.48 -21.80 1.88
N LYS A 375 -21.79 -22.07 1.87
CA LYS A 375 -22.53 -22.56 0.70
C LYS A 375 -23.95 -22.01 0.62
N ASP A 376 -24.55 -22.18 -0.55
CA ASP A 376 -25.99 -22.00 -0.76
C ASP A 376 -26.79 -22.88 0.21
N ILE A 377 -27.81 -22.30 0.84
CA ILE A 377 -28.76 -22.98 1.72
C ILE A 377 -29.42 -24.20 1.03
N SER A 378 -29.64 -24.14 -0.28
CA SER A 378 -30.24 -25.24 -1.05
C SER A 378 -29.30 -26.43 -1.25
N GLN A 379 -27.99 -26.22 -1.10
CA GLN A 379 -26.99 -27.26 -1.30
C GLN A 379 -26.71 -28.00 0.00
N ARG A 380 -27.00 -29.31 0.01
CA ARG A 380 -26.48 -30.20 1.06
C ARG A 380 -24.99 -30.46 0.85
N LEU A 381 -24.25 -30.81 1.91
CA LEU A 381 -22.86 -31.29 1.81
C LEU A 381 -22.85 -32.78 1.37
N SER A 382 -23.54 -33.10 0.28
CA SER A 382 -23.70 -34.47 -0.25
C SER A 382 -22.59 -34.84 -1.25
N GLY A 383 -21.92 -35.98 -1.03
CA GLY A 383 -20.94 -36.57 -1.96
C GLY A 383 -19.68 -37.15 -1.28
N ASN A 384 -19.08 -38.19 -1.90
CA ASN A 384 -17.77 -38.78 -1.57
C ASN A 384 -16.59 -38.14 -2.34
N THR A 385 -16.88 -37.28 -3.33
CA THR A 385 -15.90 -36.60 -4.15
C THR A 385 -16.33 -35.14 -4.28
N PHE A 386 -15.78 -34.27 -3.45
CA PHE A 386 -15.98 -32.82 -3.59
C PHE A 386 -15.19 -32.36 -4.81
N SER A 387 -15.89 -32.19 -5.93
CA SER A 387 -15.41 -31.38 -7.04
C SER A 387 -15.76 -29.92 -6.75
N VAL A 388 -14.73 -29.09 -6.70
CA VAL A 388 -14.73 -27.63 -6.55
C VAL A 388 -14.82 -27.09 -5.11
N ALA A 389 -13.78 -26.31 -4.79
CA ALA A 389 -13.46 -25.67 -3.52
C ALA A 389 -14.51 -24.65 -3.08
N PHE A 390 -15.03 -24.82 -1.86
CA PHE A 390 -15.79 -23.80 -1.16
C PHE A 390 -15.00 -23.40 0.08
N PRO A 391 -14.97 -22.12 0.46
CA PRO A 391 -14.31 -21.71 1.68
C PRO A 391 -14.83 -22.48 2.89
N GLY A 392 -13.93 -23.03 3.67
CA GLY A 392 -14.31 -23.84 4.82
C GLY A 392 -13.22 -24.72 5.39
N LEU A 393 -13.66 -25.68 6.19
CA LEU A 393 -12.84 -26.55 7.02
C LEU A 393 -13.38 -27.99 6.94
N ASN A 394 -12.50 -28.92 6.61
CA ASN A 394 -12.77 -30.35 6.68
C ASN A 394 -11.88 -30.96 7.76
N ILE A 395 -12.47 -31.60 8.76
CA ILE A 395 -11.75 -32.31 9.80
C ILE A 395 -12.10 -33.79 9.69
N TYR A 396 -11.10 -34.61 9.44
CA TYR A 396 -11.23 -36.06 9.51
C TYR A 396 -10.64 -36.53 10.83
N CYS A 397 -11.37 -37.35 11.58
CA CYS A 397 -10.89 -37.88 12.84
C CYS A 397 -11.02 -39.40 12.93
N VAL A 398 -10.08 -39.99 13.66
CA VAL A 398 -10.00 -41.44 13.91
C VAL A 398 -9.56 -41.71 15.35
N ASP A 399 -9.85 -42.91 15.85
CA ASP A 399 -9.37 -43.34 17.15
C ASP A 399 -7.85 -43.55 17.13
N ASN A 400 -7.17 -42.93 18.10
CA ASN A 400 -5.74 -43.08 18.33
C ASN A 400 -5.46 -44.33 19.17
N THR A 401 -5.75 -45.51 18.61
CA THR A 401 -5.63 -46.79 19.34
C THR A 401 -4.20 -47.10 19.82
N ARG A 402 -3.20 -46.46 19.23
CA ARG A 402 -1.77 -46.63 19.57
C ARG A 402 -1.20 -45.47 20.40
N ASN A 403 -2.03 -44.51 20.82
CA ASN A 403 -1.62 -43.34 21.61
C ASN A 403 -0.45 -42.54 21.02
N PHE A 404 -0.43 -42.36 19.69
CA PHE A 404 0.58 -41.52 19.04
C PHE A 404 0.56 -40.10 19.59
N THR A 405 1.73 -39.57 19.89
CA THR A 405 1.94 -38.13 20.11
C THR A 405 1.83 -37.38 18.78
N LEU A 406 1.66 -36.06 18.85
CA LEU A 406 1.57 -35.22 17.65
C LEU A 406 2.84 -35.29 16.78
N ASP A 407 4.03 -35.37 17.39
CA ASP A 407 5.30 -35.46 16.68
C ASP A 407 5.49 -36.84 16.02
N GLU A 408 5.12 -37.91 16.71
CA GLU A 408 5.13 -39.27 16.15
C GLU A 408 4.15 -39.39 14.98
N TYR A 409 2.96 -38.80 15.12
CA TYR A 409 1.96 -38.78 14.06
C TYR A 409 2.46 -38.01 12.83
N ALA A 410 3.12 -36.86 13.01
CA ALA A 410 3.73 -36.14 11.91
C ALA A 410 4.89 -36.89 11.25
N ASN A 411 5.73 -37.59 12.03
CA ASN A 411 6.79 -38.42 11.49
C ASN A 411 6.24 -39.63 10.72
N LEU A 412 5.11 -40.18 11.15
CA LEU A 412 4.41 -41.25 10.44
C LEU A 412 3.92 -40.79 9.06
N ALA A 413 3.39 -39.57 8.95
CA ALA A 413 2.97 -39.03 7.66
C ALA A 413 4.13 -38.94 6.65
N LYS A 414 5.36 -38.71 7.13
CA LYS A 414 6.58 -38.66 6.30
C LYS A 414 7.01 -40.01 5.74
N THR A 415 6.51 -41.12 6.27
CA THR A 415 6.87 -42.46 5.78
C THR A 415 5.99 -42.91 4.61
N ASN A 416 5.07 -42.07 4.12
CA ASN A 416 4.22 -42.40 2.99
C ASN A 416 5.05 -42.62 1.72
N LYS A 417 4.81 -43.73 1.01
CA LYS A 417 5.57 -44.09 -0.21
C LYS A 417 5.13 -43.30 -1.45
N ASN A 418 3.89 -42.80 -1.46
CA ASN A 418 3.29 -42.13 -2.61
C ASN A 418 3.44 -40.60 -2.56
N PHE A 419 3.76 -40.05 -1.37
CA PHE A 419 3.87 -38.62 -1.14
C PHE A 419 5.15 -38.26 -0.39
N ILE A 420 5.83 -37.23 -0.86
CA ILE A 420 6.88 -36.53 -0.12
C ILE A 420 6.17 -35.55 0.81
N VAL A 421 6.27 -35.77 2.12
CA VAL A 421 5.64 -34.91 3.14
C VAL A 421 6.69 -34.11 3.88
N THR A 422 6.54 -32.79 3.88
CA THR A 422 7.28 -31.87 4.76
C THR A 422 6.37 -31.41 5.90
N ALA A 423 6.96 -31.12 7.06
CA ALA A 423 6.23 -30.66 8.24
C ALA A 423 6.91 -29.41 8.80
N ASP A 424 6.10 -28.41 9.15
CA ASP A 424 6.56 -27.14 9.72
C ASP A 424 6.42 -27.12 11.26
N ASP A 425 6.76 -25.99 11.88
CA ASP A 425 6.62 -25.78 13.32
C ASP A 425 5.15 -25.85 13.78
N LYS A 426 4.96 -26.28 15.04
CA LYS A 426 3.63 -26.36 15.68
C LYS A 426 2.92 -25.01 15.72
N VAL A 427 1.63 -25.01 15.40
CA VAL A 427 0.75 -23.84 15.44
C VAL A 427 -0.43 -24.11 16.39
N ARG A 428 -0.90 -23.09 17.11
CA ARG A 428 -2.05 -23.18 18.01
C ARG A 428 -3.31 -22.61 17.35
N TRP A 429 -4.38 -23.40 17.33
CA TRP A 429 -5.71 -23.12 16.79
C TRP A 429 -6.76 -23.24 17.90
N GLY A 430 -7.02 -22.14 18.60
CA GLY A 430 -7.78 -22.17 19.85
C GLY A 430 -7.11 -23.09 20.87
N ASP A 431 -7.81 -24.13 21.30
CA ASP A 431 -7.30 -25.14 22.22
C ASP A 431 -6.46 -26.21 21.52
N LEU A 432 -6.62 -26.38 20.20
CA LEU A 432 -5.96 -27.42 19.43
C LEU A 432 -4.55 -27.00 19.01
N ILE A 433 -3.54 -27.87 19.23
CA ILE A 433 -2.20 -27.70 18.66
C ILE A 433 -2.10 -28.57 17.41
N VAL A 434 -1.65 -27.98 16.31
CA VAL A 434 -1.51 -28.65 15.02
C VAL A 434 -0.10 -28.52 14.44
N ILE A 435 0.27 -29.46 13.57
CA ILE A 435 1.48 -29.39 12.73
C ILE A 435 1.04 -29.22 11.27
N PRO A 436 1.38 -28.10 10.60
CA PRO A 436 1.19 -27.96 9.16
C PRO A 436 2.06 -28.97 8.42
N ILE A 437 1.46 -29.65 7.44
CA ILE A 437 2.15 -30.56 6.55
C ILE A 437 1.85 -30.21 5.09
N GLN A 438 2.88 -30.27 4.25
CA GLN A 438 2.75 -30.15 2.81
C GLN A 438 3.09 -31.48 2.17
N ALA A 439 2.17 -32.04 1.40
CA ALA A 439 2.37 -33.31 0.71
C ALA A 439 2.41 -33.10 -0.80
N GLU A 440 3.43 -33.66 -1.44
CA GLU A 440 3.60 -33.65 -2.89
C GLU A 440 3.82 -35.07 -3.40
N GLY A 441 2.98 -35.52 -4.32
CA GLY A 441 3.04 -36.90 -4.79
C GLY A 441 2.04 -37.21 -5.88
N THR A 442 1.90 -38.49 -6.20
CA THR A 442 0.93 -38.99 -7.18
C THR A 442 -0.14 -39.76 -6.43
N ASP A 443 -1.40 -39.37 -6.58
CA ASP A 443 -2.51 -40.11 -6.00
C ASP A 443 -2.59 -41.51 -6.63
N PRO A 444 -2.48 -42.59 -5.84
CA PRO A 444 -2.47 -43.95 -6.37
C PRO A 444 -3.78 -44.34 -7.07
N VAL A 445 -4.89 -43.65 -6.77
CA VAL A 445 -6.21 -43.94 -7.37
C VAL A 445 -6.39 -43.22 -8.70
N SER A 446 -6.10 -41.92 -8.75
CA SER A 446 -6.32 -41.12 -9.97
C SER A 446 -5.08 -41.01 -10.86
N ASN A 447 -3.90 -41.43 -10.39
CA ASN A 447 -2.60 -41.23 -11.03
C ASN A 447 -2.31 -39.74 -11.36
N THR A 448 -2.92 -38.81 -10.62
CA THR A 448 -2.71 -37.37 -10.78
C THR A 448 -1.66 -36.86 -9.79
N LYS A 449 -0.83 -35.90 -10.22
CA LYS A 449 0.08 -35.23 -9.29
C LYS A 449 -0.71 -34.28 -8.41
N ILE A 450 -0.59 -34.44 -7.10
CA ILE A 450 -1.28 -33.63 -6.09
C ILE A 450 -0.23 -32.92 -5.24
N ARG A 451 -0.49 -31.64 -4.97
CA ARG A 451 0.16 -30.85 -3.93
C ARG A 451 -0.93 -30.40 -2.97
N ASP A 452 -0.83 -30.81 -1.71
CA ASP A 452 -1.88 -30.58 -0.72
C ASP A 452 -1.27 -30.02 0.58
N LEU A 453 -2.00 -29.09 1.20
CA LEU A 453 -1.64 -28.50 2.49
C LEU A 453 -2.68 -28.95 3.51
N ALA A 454 -2.21 -29.60 4.56
CA ALA A 454 -3.07 -30.12 5.62
C ALA A 454 -2.44 -29.88 6.99
N TYR A 455 -3.20 -30.17 8.03
CA TYR A 455 -2.79 -29.97 9.40
C TYR A 455 -3.10 -31.22 10.22
N LEU A 456 -2.09 -31.69 10.93
CA LEU A 456 -2.19 -32.84 11.82
C LEU A 456 -2.46 -32.35 13.22
N GLY A 457 -3.39 -32.98 13.93
CA GLY A 457 -3.71 -32.66 15.32
C GLY A 457 -3.93 -33.93 16.15
N VAL A 458 -3.89 -33.76 17.46
CA VAL A 458 -4.25 -34.81 18.44
C VAL A 458 -5.22 -34.20 19.46
N SER A 459 -6.23 -34.95 19.89
CA SER A 459 -7.15 -34.51 20.95
C SER A 459 -6.42 -34.26 22.26
N GLU A 460 -6.99 -33.42 23.13
CA GLU A 460 -6.48 -33.20 24.49
C GLU A 460 -6.29 -34.51 25.27
N THR A 461 -7.23 -35.44 25.12
CA THR A 461 -7.20 -36.76 25.77
C THR A 461 -6.17 -37.71 25.16
N GLY A 462 -5.56 -37.35 24.03
CA GLY A 462 -4.75 -38.24 23.21
C GLY A 462 -5.52 -39.32 22.44
N LYS A 463 -6.85 -39.44 22.60
CA LYS A 463 -7.65 -40.55 22.06
C LYS A 463 -8.08 -40.40 20.60
N LYS A 464 -8.01 -39.20 20.01
CA LYS A 464 -8.34 -38.94 18.62
C LYS A 464 -7.16 -38.33 17.88
N LEU A 465 -6.97 -38.74 16.63
CA LEU A 465 -6.10 -38.06 15.67
C LEU A 465 -6.94 -37.25 14.70
N TYR A 466 -6.43 -36.09 14.30
CA TYR A 466 -7.08 -35.19 13.35
C TYR A 466 -6.24 -35.02 12.10
N TYR A 467 -6.91 -35.01 10.96
CA TYR A 467 -6.37 -34.58 9.68
C TYR A 467 -7.28 -33.48 9.13
N ILE A 468 -6.76 -32.26 9.07
CA ILE A 468 -7.56 -31.06 8.82
C ILE A 468 -7.13 -30.40 7.52
N ARG A 469 -8.11 -30.05 6.68
CA ARG A 469 -7.91 -29.25 5.47
C ARG A 469 -8.68 -27.96 5.56
N ILE A 470 -8.04 -26.88 5.13
CA ILE A 470 -8.65 -25.57 5.00
C ILE A 470 -8.80 -25.25 3.53
N TRP A 471 -9.98 -24.79 3.16
CA TRP A 471 -10.26 -24.22 1.86
C TRP A 471 -10.39 -22.71 2.05
N SER A 472 -9.48 -21.94 1.48
CA SER A 472 -9.49 -20.48 1.57
C SER A 472 -10.64 -19.87 0.77
N ALA A 473 -11.02 -18.63 1.10
CA ALA A 473 -11.97 -17.87 0.30
C ALA A 473 -11.41 -17.61 -1.11
N GLY A 474 -12.25 -17.80 -2.13
CA GLY A 474 -11.92 -17.43 -3.49
C GLY A 474 -12.05 -15.92 -3.72
N GLU A 475 -11.55 -15.43 -4.85
CA GLU A 475 -11.64 -14.00 -5.20
C GLU A 475 -13.08 -13.49 -5.32
N ASN A 476 -14.03 -14.38 -5.61
CA ASN A 476 -15.46 -14.05 -5.74
C ASN A 476 -16.22 -14.14 -4.41
N ASP A 477 -15.57 -14.58 -3.33
CA ASP A 477 -16.19 -14.66 -2.02
C ASP A 477 -16.02 -13.35 -1.25
N PRO A 478 -16.98 -12.96 -0.39
CA PRO A 478 -16.83 -11.78 0.43
C PRO A 478 -15.55 -11.85 1.27
N PRO A 479 -14.80 -10.74 1.44
CA PRO A 479 -13.60 -10.70 2.30
C PRO A 479 -13.86 -11.17 3.74
N GLN A 480 -15.11 -11.05 4.19
CA GLN A 480 -15.57 -11.53 5.49
C GLN A 480 -15.39 -13.05 5.66
N ILE A 481 -15.48 -13.84 4.59
CA ILE A 481 -15.37 -15.29 4.66
C ILE A 481 -13.97 -15.75 5.07
N GLN A 482 -12.92 -15.06 4.61
CA GLN A 482 -11.56 -15.36 5.09
C GLN A 482 -11.38 -14.98 6.56
N THR A 483 -12.04 -13.90 6.99
CA THR A 483 -12.06 -13.48 8.39
C THR A 483 -12.77 -14.54 9.24
N ASP A 484 -13.88 -15.09 8.76
CA ASP A 484 -14.64 -16.17 9.39
C ASP A 484 -13.83 -17.48 9.46
N ILE A 485 -13.08 -17.85 8.42
CA ILE A 485 -12.17 -19.02 8.48
C ILE A 485 -11.12 -18.84 9.56
N ASN A 486 -10.47 -17.67 9.60
CA ASN A 486 -9.48 -17.36 10.64
C ASN A 486 -10.12 -17.38 12.04
N LEU A 487 -11.39 -16.96 12.14
CA LEU A 487 -12.18 -17.02 13.36
C LEU A 487 -12.42 -18.47 13.79
N ILE A 488 -12.91 -19.32 12.88
CA ILE A 488 -13.19 -20.74 13.11
C ILE A 488 -11.93 -21.38 13.68
N ILE A 489 -10.80 -21.20 13.01
CA ILE A 489 -9.51 -21.80 13.37
C ILE A 489 -9.02 -21.30 14.73
N SER A 490 -9.07 -19.99 14.98
CA SER A 490 -8.59 -19.40 16.23
C SER A 490 -9.46 -19.72 17.45
N ASN A 491 -10.67 -20.28 17.25
CA ASN A 491 -11.64 -20.55 18.30
C ASN A 491 -12.11 -22.01 18.36
N ILE A 492 -11.40 -22.95 17.73
CA ILE A 492 -11.64 -24.38 17.93
C ILE A 492 -11.42 -24.70 19.42
N ARG A 493 -12.41 -25.31 20.05
CA ARG A 493 -12.31 -25.73 21.46
C ARG A 493 -12.42 -27.24 21.58
N PHE A 494 -11.81 -27.81 22.61
CA PHE A 494 -12.13 -29.18 22.97
C PHE A 494 -13.56 -29.23 23.52
N ARG A 495 -14.28 -30.31 23.19
CA ARG A 495 -15.52 -30.60 23.91
C ARG A 495 -15.08 -30.98 25.32
N GLU A 496 -15.45 -30.17 26.31
CA GLU A 496 -15.34 -30.54 27.73
C GLU A 496 -15.83 -31.98 27.83
N THR A 497 -14.89 -32.90 28.01
CA THR A 497 -15.24 -34.26 28.34
C THR A 497 -15.88 -34.15 29.70
N ASP A 498 -17.07 -34.70 29.89
CA ASP A 498 -17.72 -34.79 31.19
C ASP A 498 -16.79 -35.56 32.14
N VAL A 499 -15.83 -34.85 32.74
CA VAL A 499 -14.95 -35.39 33.77
C VAL A 499 -15.81 -35.47 35.01
N LYS A 500 -16.33 -36.70 35.20
CA LYS A 500 -17.03 -37.28 36.36
C LYS A 500 -18.55 -37.16 36.38
N GLY A 501 -19.17 -38.21 35.82
CA GLY A 501 -20.23 -38.95 36.50
C GLY A 501 -21.63 -38.38 36.33
N ILE A 502 -22.35 -38.91 35.33
CA ILE A 502 -23.60 -39.66 35.45
C ILE A 502 -23.97 -40.08 34.03
N TYR A 503 -24.00 -41.39 33.78
CA TYR A 503 -24.74 -41.94 32.65
C TYR A 503 -26.22 -41.66 32.89
N THR A 504 -26.77 -40.59 32.32
CA THR A 504 -28.18 -40.61 31.92
C THR A 504 -28.23 -41.06 30.48
N GLN A 505 -28.57 -42.34 30.30
CA GLN A 505 -29.24 -42.80 29.10
C GLN A 505 -30.46 -41.91 28.88
N ASN A 506 -30.35 -40.96 27.96
CA ASN A 506 -31.45 -40.41 27.20
C ASN A 506 -30.83 -39.94 25.89
N ALA A 507 -30.78 -40.86 24.93
CA ALA A 507 -30.64 -40.49 23.53
C ALA A 507 -31.75 -39.49 23.22
N ALA A 508 -31.37 -38.22 23.02
CA ALA A 508 -32.26 -37.26 22.40
C ALA A 508 -32.60 -37.81 21.00
N PRO A 509 -33.88 -37.97 20.64
CA PRO A 509 -34.25 -38.48 19.33
C PRO A 509 -33.73 -37.50 18.27
N ALA A 510 -33.21 -38.08 17.19
CA ALA A 510 -32.89 -37.36 15.98
C ALA A 510 -34.04 -36.40 15.63
N LEU A 511 -33.76 -35.10 15.58
CA LEU A 511 -34.66 -34.12 14.98
C LEU A 511 -34.78 -34.45 13.49
N GLN A 512 -35.74 -35.32 13.16
CA GLN A 512 -36.30 -35.41 11.83
C GLN A 512 -37.03 -34.09 11.57
N TYR A 513 -36.39 -33.20 10.82
CA TYR A 513 -37.10 -32.12 10.15
C TYR A 513 -37.99 -32.73 9.06
N ASN A 514 -39.25 -32.94 9.40
CA ASN A 514 -40.32 -33.22 8.44
C ASN A 514 -40.60 -31.94 7.65
N TYR A 515 -40.09 -31.88 6.41
CA TYR A 515 -40.70 -31.10 5.35
C TYR A 515 -41.48 -32.07 4.46
N PHE A 516 -42.80 -32.05 4.56
CA PHE A 516 -43.71 -32.64 3.59
C PHE A 516 -44.71 -31.58 3.13
N ASN A 517 -45.10 -31.69 1.86
CA ASN A 517 -46.09 -30.94 1.08
C ASN A 517 -45.46 -29.73 0.35
N GLU A 518 -45.40 -29.62 -0.98
CA GLU A 518 -46.17 -30.22 -2.08
C GLU A 518 -45.26 -30.41 -3.31
N TYR A 519 -45.36 -31.56 -3.96
CA TYR A 519 -44.93 -31.75 -5.35
C TYR A 519 -46.20 -31.85 -6.22
N PRO A 520 -46.26 -31.18 -7.37
CA PRO A 520 -46.94 -31.70 -8.53
C PRO A 520 -45.98 -32.64 -9.27
N THR A 521 -46.39 -33.90 -9.39
CA THR A 521 -45.74 -34.93 -10.20
C THR A 521 -45.96 -34.73 -11.70
N LEU A 522 -44.91 -35.10 -12.44
CA LEU A 522 -44.88 -35.71 -13.78
C LEU A 522 -45.35 -34.88 -14.97
N GLU A 523 -44.39 -34.51 -15.82
CA GLU A 523 -44.47 -34.97 -17.20
C GLU A 523 -43.09 -35.23 -17.80
N THR A 524 -43.05 -36.38 -18.48
CA THR A 524 -41.96 -37.06 -19.16
C THR A 524 -41.31 -36.25 -20.27
N LEU A 525 -39.98 -36.24 -20.36
CA LEU A 525 -39.29 -36.17 -21.66
C LEU A 525 -38.06 -37.10 -21.66
N ASN A 526 -38.22 -38.12 -22.48
CA ASN A 526 -37.32 -39.20 -22.86
C ASN A 526 -36.05 -38.64 -23.55
N PRO A 527 -34.85 -39.19 -23.31
CA PRO A 527 -33.68 -38.85 -24.09
C PRO A 527 -33.69 -39.64 -25.41
N GLN A 528 -33.31 -39.00 -26.52
CA GLN A 528 -32.83 -39.70 -27.70
C GLN A 528 -31.46 -39.15 -28.13
N PRO A 529 -30.53 -40.04 -28.50
CA PRO A 529 -29.20 -39.67 -28.95
C PRO A 529 -29.14 -39.55 -30.48
N ARG A 530 -28.42 -38.54 -30.99
CA ARG A 530 -27.50 -38.62 -32.13
C ARG A 530 -26.65 -37.35 -32.22
#